data_AF-A0A183FH86-F1
#
_entry.id   AF-A0A183FH86-F1
#
_cell.length_a   1.000
_cell.length_b   1.000
_cell.length_c   1.000
_cell.angle_alpha   90.00
_cell.angle_beta   90.00
_cell.angle_gamma   90.00
#
_symmetry.space_group_name_H-M   'P 1'
#
loop_
_entity.id
_entity.type
_entity.pdbx_description
1 polymer ?
#
loop_
_entity_poly.entity_id
_entity_poly.type
_entity_poly.pdbx_seq_one_letter_code
_entity_poly.pdbx_strand_id
1 'polypeptide(L)'
;LLLQIQHGGASSKGFIGEYRFLPKSNYLNDGVEIADCSYRIEKTKGVLYSPSYPFYYRSFVNCTYILPQRKGHRIVLSSGEIRLGREATIDIFETTNGVGKLK
;
A
#
# COMPACT_ATOMS: atom_id res chain seq x y z
N LEU A 1 -14.53 0.78 -14.39
CA LEU A 1 -15.04 2.15 -14.17
C LEU A 1 -16.20 2.35 -15.14
N LEU A 2 -17.37 2.75 -14.65
CA LEU A 2 -18.48 3.19 -15.50
C LEU A 2 -18.54 4.71 -15.42
N LEU A 3 -18.24 5.39 -16.53
CA LEU A 3 -18.39 6.83 -16.65
C LEU A 3 -19.72 7.10 -17.36
N GLN A 4 -20.71 7.57 -16.61
CA GLN A 4 -22.03 7.85 -17.16
C GLN A 4 -22.37 9.33 -16.96
N ILE A 5 -22.71 10.01 -18.06
CA ILE A 5 -23.37 11.31 -18.00
C ILE A 5 -24.88 11.04 -18.00
N GLN A 6 -25.58 11.55 -16.99
CA GLN A 6 -27.04 11.57 -16.98
C GLN A 6 -27.51 13.00 -17.28
N HIS A 7 -28.40 13.18 -18.25
CA HIS A 7 -28.97 14.50 -18.60
C HIS A 7 -30.47 14.52 -18.30
N GLY A 8 -30.94 15.61 -17.69
CA GLY A 8 -32.35 15.79 -17.28
C GLY A 8 -33.18 16.70 -18.20
N GLY A 9 -32.60 17.25 -19.27
CA GLY A 9 -33.33 18.03 -20.29
C GLY A 9 -32.68 19.35 -20.74
N ALA A 10 -31.62 19.81 -20.08
CA ALA A 10 -30.89 21.03 -20.45
C ALA A 10 -29.52 20.74 -21.08
N SER A 11 -29.03 21.66 -21.90
CA SER A 11 -27.70 21.60 -22.54
C SER A 11 -26.57 21.78 -21.51
N SER A 12 -25.48 21.02 -21.66
CA SER A 12 -24.29 21.11 -20.80
C SER A 12 -23.02 21.25 -21.65
N LYS A 13 -21.99 21.90 -21.09
CA LYS A 13 -20.69 22.11 -21.74
C LYS A 13 -19.82 20.84 -21.86
N GLY A 14 -20.30 19.70 -21.36
CA GLY A 14 -19.57 18.42 -21.41
C GLY A 14 -18.45 18.31 -20.38
N PHE A 15 -17.56 17.33 -20.57
CA PHE A 15 -16.38 17.11 -19.74
C PHE A 15 -15.18 16.78 -20.63
N ILE A 16 -13.98 17.06 -20.12
CA ILE A 16 -12.72 16.53 -20.67
C ILE A 16 -11.96 15.87 -19.52
N GLY A 17 -11.31 14.75 -19.80
CA GLY A 17 -10.52 14.04 -18.79
C GLY A 17 -9.51 13.11 -19.44
N GLU A 18 -8.33 13.05 -18.84
CA GLU A 18 -7.33 12.03 -19.13
C GLU A 18 -7.53 10.84 -18.18
N TYR A 19 -7.43 9.62 -18.70
CA TYR A 19 -7.47 8.41 -17.89
C TYR A 19 -6.23 7.57 -18.16
N ARG A 20 -5.76 6.85 -17.14
CA ARG A 20 -4.66 5.89 -17.28
C ARG A 20 -4.89 4.70 -16.37
N PHE A 21 -4.73 3.51 -16.93
CA PHE A 21 -4.71 2.27 -16.16
C PHE A 21 -3.30 2.03 -15.63
N LEU A 22 -3.22 1.75 -14.34
CA LEU A 22 -1.99 1.37 -13.66
C LEU A 22 -1.89 -0.15 -13.66
N PRO A 23 -0.93 -0.78 -14.39
CA PRO A 23 -0.87 -2.22 -14.45
C PRO A 23 -0.33 -2.79 -13.12
N LYS A 24 -0.95 -3.87 -12.64
CA LYS A 24 -0.54 -4.55 -11.39
C LYS A 24 0.93 -4.99 -11.42
N SER A 25 1.47 -5.29 -12.60
CA SER A 25 2.88 -5.67 -12.80
C SER A 25 3.89 -4.61 -12.34
N ASN A 26 3.48 -3.35 -12.21
CA ASN A 26 4.36 -2.28 -11.73
C ASN A 26 4.46 -2.25 -10.20
N TYR A 27 3.62 -3.02 -9.50
CA TYR A 27 3.42 -2.96 -8.05
C TYR A 27 3.64 -4.32 -7.41
N LEU A 28 4.73 -4.97 -7.78
CA LEU A 28 5.13 -6.25 -7.21
C LEU A 28 5.79 -6.00 -5.85
N ASN A 29 5.39 -6.77 -4.85
CA ASN A 29 6.04 -6.73 -3.55
C ASN A 29 7.31 -7.58 -3.59
N ASP A 30 8.41 -7.06 -3.06
CA ASP A 30 9.69 -7.77 -2.95
C ASP A 30 9.70 -8.81 -1.81
N GLY A 31 8.60 -8.90 -1.05
CA GLY A 31 8.46 -9.79 0.09
C GLY A 31 8.12 -11.23 -0.27
N VAL A 32 8.70 -12.15 0.49
CA VAL A 32 8.27 -13.55 0.50
C VAL A 32 7.13 -13.68 1.50
N GLU A 33 5.99 -14.20 1.08
CA GLU A 33 4.87 -14.48 1.97
C GLU A 33 5.23 -15.67 2.87
N ILE A 34 5.22 -15.44 4.19
CA ILE A 34 5.60 -16.42 5.22
C ILE A 34 4.41 -16.91 6.05
N ALA A 35 3.30 -16.17 6.02
CA ALA A 35 1.99 -16.52 6.58
C ALA A 35 0.93 -15.66 5.88
N ASP A 36 -0.36 -15.90 6.17
CA ASP A 36 -1.44 -15.13 5.56
C ASP A 36 -1.22 -13.62 5.75
N CYS A 37 -1.10 -12.93 4.63
CA CYS A 37 -0.81 -11.50 4.55
C CYS A 37 0.43 -11.02 5.33
N SER A 38 1.40 -11.90 5.55
CA SER A 38 2.62 -11.61 6.28
C SER A 38 3.83 -11.84 5.39
N TYR A 39 4.61 -10.78 5.16
CA TYR A 39 5.68 -10.78 4.17
C TYR A 39 7.02 -10.49 4.84
N ARG A 40 8.05 -11.27 4.49
CA ARG A 40 9.42 -11.04 4.91
C ARG A 40 10.22 -10.41 3.76
N ILE A 41 10.81 -9.25 4.01
CA ILE A 41 11.56 -8.48 3.00
C ILE A 41 13.05 -8.72 3.17
N GLU A 42 13.69 -9.36 2.18
CA GLU A 42 15.14 -9.62 2.21
C GLU A 42 15.96 -8.65 1.36
N LYS A 43 15.32 -7.80 0.56
CA LYS A 43 16.04 -6.76 -0.18
C LYS A 43 16.41 -5.60 0.76
N THR A 44 17.59 -5.02 0.56
CA THR A 44 18.06 -3.85 1.32
C THR A 44 17.49 -2.52 0.81
N LYS A 45 16.87 -2.54 -0.37
CA LYS A 45 16.21 -1.39 -1.02
C LYS A 45 15.06 -1.89 -1.89
N GLY A 46 13.95 -1.19 -1.85
CA GLY A 46 12.76 -1.49 -2.63
C GLY A 46 11.61 -0.54 -2.29
N VAL A 47 10.43 -0.82 -2.83
CA VAL A 47 9.19 -0.11 -2.50
C VAL A 47 8.22 -1.12 -1.89
N LEU A 48 7.59 -0.74 -0.78
CA LEU A 48 6.52 -1.54 -0.17
C LEU A 48 5.18 -1.11 -0.76
N TYR A 49 4.45 -2.08 -1.28
CA TYR A 49 3.08 -1.90 -1.75
C TYR A 49 2.14 -2.69 -0.85
N SER A 50 0.99 -2.11 -0.51
CA SER A 50 -0.07 -2.87 0.15
C SER A 50 -0.54 -4.01 -0.78
N PRO A 51 -1.03 -5.13 -0.24
CA PRO A 51 -1.56 -6.21 -1.04
C PRO A 51 -2.73 -5.69 -1.87
N SER A 52 -2.74 -6.06 -3.13
CA SER A 52 -3.68 -5.57 -4.16
C SER A 52 -3.45 -4.15 -4.66
N TYR A 53 -2.47 -3.37 -4.18
CA TYR A 53 -2.12 -2.09 -4.80
C TYR A 53 -1.88 -2.29 -6.32
N PRO A 54 -2.42 -1.43 -7.20
CA PRO A 54 -3.02 -0.11 -6.94
C PRO A 54 -4.52 -0.12 -6.63
N PHE A 55 -5.10 -1.29 -6.40
CA PHE A 55 -6.49 -1.44 -5.94
C PHE A 55 -6.59 -1.25 -4.42
N TYR A 56 -7.83 -1.15 -3.94
CA TYR A 56 -8.11 -0.97 -2.52
C TYR A 56 -7.56 -2.13 -1.69
N TYR A 57 -6.93 -1.76 -0.58
CA TYR A 57 -6.59 -2.69 0.49
C TYR A 57 -7.87 -3.24 1.13
N ARG A 58 -7.92 -4.55 1.39
CA ARG A 58 -9.13 -5.23 1.87
C ARG A 58 -9.47 -4.80 3.30
N SER A 59 -10.76 -4.58 3.57
CA SER A 59 -11.26 -4.30 4.92
C SER A 59 -11.04 -5.51 5.84
N PHE A 60 -10.82 -5.24 7.13
CA PHE A 60 -10.66 -6.25 8.19
C PHE A 60 -9.47 -7.21 8.00
N VAL A 61 -8.47 -6.83 7.21
CA VAL A 61 -7.23 -7.58 7.02
C VAL A 61 -6.07 -6.77 7.58
N ASN A 62 -5.21 -7.41 8.37
CA ASN A 62 -4.01 -6.79 8.94
C ASN A 62 -2.77 -7.48 8.37
N CYS A 63 -2.10 -6.82 7.41
CA CYS A 63 -0.92 -7.36 6.77
C CYS A 63 0.35 -6.83 7.42
N THR A 64 1.34 -7.70 7.57
CA THR A 64 2.59 -7.39 8.28
C THR A 64 3.78 -7.48 7.33
N TYR A 65 4.65 -6.48 7.35
CA TYR A 65 5.92 -6.48 6.61
C TYR A 65 7.09 -6.54 7.59
N ILE A 66 7.83 -7.64 7.55
CA ILE A 66 8.98 -7.87 8.43
C ILE A 66 10.24 -7.52 7.65
N LEU A 67 10.91 -6.44 8.07
CA LEU A 67 12.22 -6.02 7.58
C LEU A 67 13.28 -6.44 8.61
N PRO A 68 14.08 -7.48 8.36
CA PRO A 68 15.07 -7.97 9.30
C PRO A 68 16.17 -6.94 9.52
N GLN A 69 16.56 -6.73 10.78
CA GLN A 69 17.70 -5.86 11.09
C GLN A 69 18.99 -6.47 10.52
N ARG A 70 19.84 -5.61 9.95
CA ARG A 70 21.13 -6.00 9.39
C ARG A 70 22.24 -5.25 10.10
N LYS A 71 23.30 -5.97 10.51
CA LYS A 71 24.43 -5.38 11.22
C LYS A 71 25.02 -4.22 10.41
N GLY A 72 25.27 -3.09 11.06
CA GLY A 72 25.80 -1.88 10.42
C GLY A 72 24.82 -1.12 9.52
N HIS A 73 23.54 -1.51 9.47
CA HIS A 73 22.51 -0.84 8.68
C HIS A 73 21.38 -0.32 9.58
N ARG A 74 20.81 0.82 9.20
CA ARG A 74 19.59 1.38 9.79
C ARG A 74 18.48 1.34 8.74
N ILE A 75 17.30 0.89 9.13
CA ILE A 75 16.12 0.95 8.26
C ILE A 75 15.63 2.40 8.23
N VAL A 76 15.45 2.93 7.03
CA VAL A 76 14.87 4.25 6.79
C VAL A 76 13.67 4.08 5.88
N LEU A 77 12.49 4.40 6.40
CA LEU A 77 11.27 4.47 5.60
C LEU A 77 11.04 5.93 5.21
N SER A 78 11.27 6.25 3.95
CA SER A 78 10.83 7.54 3.38
C SER A 78 9.34 7.47 3.08
N SER A 79 8.57 8.50 3.44
CA SER A 79 7.13 8.53 3.18
C SER A 79 6.83 8.39 1.69
N GLY A 80 5.97 7.42 1.36
CA GLY A 80 5.35 7.30 0.05
C GLY A 80 3.95 7.92 0.03
N GLU A 81 3.12 7.50 -0.93
CA GLU A 81 1.70 7.81 -0.94
C GLU A 81 0.95 6.92 0.06
N ILE A 82 0.41 7.51 1.13
CA ILE A 82 -0.40 6.81 2.12
C ILE A 82 -1.85 7.29 2.00
N ARG A 83 -2.72 6.43 1.48
CA ARG A 83 -4.17 6.67 1.37
C ARG A 83 -4.92 5.55 2.08
N LEU A 84 -5.16 5.73 3.37
CA LEU A 84 -5.86 4.78 4.20
C LEU A 84 -7.37 5.06 4.19
N GLY A 85 -8.16 4.00 4.27
CA GLY A 85 -9.60 4.11 4.51
C GLY A 85 -9.90 4.67 5.91
N ARG A 86 -11.18 4.99 6.17
CA ARG A 86 -11.60 5.33 7.53
C ARG A 86 -11.25 4.17 8.46
N GLU A 87 -10.80 4.50 9.68
CA GLU A 87 -10.44 3.55 10.74
C GLU A 87 -9.19 2.68 10.47
N ALA A 88 -8.52 2.85 9.33
CA ALA A 88 -7.24 2.19 9.07
C ALA A 88 -6.08 3.04 9.62
N THR A 89 -5.15 2.38 10.31
CA THR A 89 -3.91 2.96 10.84
C THR A 89 -2.69 2.24 10.28
N ILE A 90 -1.55 2.93 10.25
CA ILE A 90 -0.24 2.32 10.05
C ILE A 90 0.50 2.40 11.37
N ASP A 91 0.83 1.24 11.90
CA ASP A 91 1.63 1.12 13.11
C ASP A 91 3.02 0.56 12.73
N ILE A 92 4.07 1.21 13.21
CA ILE A 92 5.45 0.80 12.98
C ILE A 92 6.02 0.30 14.31
N PHE A 93 6.50 -0.93 14.33
CA PHE A 93 7.06 -1.57 15.52
C PHE A 93 8.53 -1.90 15.26
N GLU A 94 9.44 -1.40 16.09
CA GLU A 94 10.81 -1.90 16.14
C GLU A 94 10.86 -3.08 17.10
N THR A 95 11.12 -4.28 16.58
CA THR A 95 11.31 -5.46 17.44
C THR A 95 12.79 -5.77 17.52
N THR A 96 13.41 -5.50 18.67
CA THR A 96 14.82 -5.86 18.93
C THR A 96 14.91 -7.22 19.63
N ASN A 97 14.14 -8.22 19.17
CA ASN A 97 13.89 -9.52 19.84
C ASN A 97 12.65 -9.56 20.76
N GLY A 98 11.46 -9.24 20.22
CA GLY A 98 10.21 -9.83 20.73
C GLY A 98 9.24 -8.96 21.53
N VAL A 99 9.55 -7.73 21.94
CA VAL A 99 8.53 -6.77 22.43
C VAL A 99 9.00 -5.35 22.15
N GLY A 100 8.25 -4.58 21.37
CA GLY A 100 8.53 -3.16 21.14
C GLY A 100 7.43 -2.44 20.37
N LYS A 101 6.63 -1.62 21.07
CA LYS A 101 5.74 -0.59 20.51
C LYS A 101 6.52 0.70 20.38
N LEU A 102 6.61 1.29 19.18
CA LEU A 102 6.95 2.70 19.05
C LEU A 102 5.68 3.51 19.39
N LYS A 103 5.83 4.51 20.25
CA LYS A 103 4.78 5.49 20.57
C LYS A 103 4.72 6.56 19.49
#